data_AF-A0A958DRS2-F1
#
_entry.id   AF-A0A958DRS2-F1
#
_cell.length_a   1.000
_cell.length_b   1.000
_cell.length_c   1.000
_cell.angle_alpha   90.00
_cell.angle_beta   90.00
_cell.angle_gamma   90.00
#
_symmetry.space_group_name_H-M   'P 1'
#
loop_
_entity.id
_entity.type
_entity.pdbx_description
1 polymer ?
#
loop_
_entity_poly.entity_id
_entity_poly.type
_entity_poly.pdbx_seq_one_letter_code
_entity_poly.pdbx_strand_id
1 'polypeptide(L)' 'MPLPICQFARAKRTRICKESYESAPDFGFCAAQQTTYFGYKLHSICSIDGVVSSFDLSPASVTDIHYLQDIRSHY' A
#
# COMPACT_ATOMS: atom_id res chain seq x y z
N MET A 1 -3.64 -4.87 1.23
CA MET A 1 -2.72 -5.79 1.94
C MET A 1 -1.41 -5.07 2.30
N PRO A 2 -0.80 -5.28 3.48
CA PRO A 2 0.44 -4.61 3.84
C PRO A 2 1.65 -5.15 3.05
N LEU A 3 2.44 -4.24 2.48
CA LEU A 3 3.69 -4.51 1.78
C LEU A 3 4.86 -3.76 2.45
N PRO A 4 5.47 -4.35 3.50
CA PRO A 4 6.64 -3.76 4.14
C PRO A 4 7.85 -3.80 3.21
N ILE A 5 8.53 -2.66 3.02
CA ILE A 5 9.75 -2.59 2.19
C ILE A 5 11.03 -2.84 3.00
N CYS A 6 10.97 -2.60 4.31
CA CYS A 6 12.04 -2.92 5.23
C CYS A 6 11.52 -3.02 6.67
N GLN A 7 12.36 -3.55 7.56
CA GLN A 7 12.08 -3.56 8.99
C GLN A 7 12.16 -2.15 9.59
N PHE A 8 11.43 -1.92 10.68
CA PHE A 8 11.36 -0.62 11.38
C PHE A 8 12.70 0.01 11.73
N ALA A 9 13.69 -0.81 12.09
CA ALA A 9 15.05 -0.34 12.36
C ALA A 9 15.71 0.41 11.19
N ARG A 10 15.25 0.18 9.94
CA ARG A 10 15.78 0.81 8.72
C ARG A 10 14.84 1.83 8.07
N ALA A 11 13.58 1.94 8.50
CA ALA A 11 12.57 2.79 7.88
C ALA A 11 13.02 4.26 7.69
N LYS A 12 13.66 4.84 8.72
CA LYS A 12 14.17 6.23 8.64
C LYS A 12 15.42 6.39 7.76
N ARG A 13 16.23 5.34 7.60
CA ARG A 13 17.54 5.38 6.92
C ARG A 13 17.48 4.89 5.48
N THR A 14 16.43 4.18 5.09
CA THR A 14 16.30 3.70 3.70
C THR A 14 16.16 4.89 2.75
N ARG A 15 16.83 4.78 1.60
CA ARG A 15 16.79 5.75 0.50
C ARG A 15 15.96 5.25 -0.68
N ILE A 16 15.56 3.98 -0.65
CA ILE A 16 14.82 3.30 -1.72
C ILE A 16 13.37 3.79 -1.73
N CYS A 17 12.81 3.98 -2.93
CA CYS A 17 11.43 4.40 -3.17
C CYS A 17 11.10 5.80 -2.63
N LYS A 18 12.09 6.69 -2.50
CA LYS A 18 11.91 8.08 -2.01
C LYS A 18 12.20 9.13 -3.09
N GLU A 19 12.17 8.73 -4.36
CA GLU A 19 12.48 9.58 -5.50
C GLU A 19 11.38 10.64 -5.72
N SER A 20 10.12 10.27 -5.50
CA SER A 20 8.97 11.17 -5.51
C SER A 20 8.31 11.19 -4.14
N TYR A 21 7.89 12.38 -3.70
CA TYR A 21 7.22 12.57 -2.42
C TYR A 21 5.85 11.87 -2.38
N GLU A 22 5.09 11.94 -3.47
CA GLU A 22 3.72 11.41 -3.54
C GLU A 22 3.68 9.88 -3.49
N SER A 23 4.69 9.22 -4.05
CA SER A 23 4.81 7.76 -4.03
C SER A 23 5.77 7.24 -2.96
N ALA A 24 6.24 8.10 -2.06
CA ALA A 24 7.16 7.69 -1.00
C ALA A 24 6.49 6.71 -0.03
N PRO A 25 7.21 5.70 0.47
CA PRO A 25 6.68 4.78 1.47
C PRO A 25 6.48 5.51 2.79
N ASP A 26 5.47 5.09 3.54
CA ASP A 26 5.15 5.68 4.84
C ASP A 26 4.84 4.58 5.87
N PHE A 27 4.61 5.00 7.11
CA PHE A 27 4.15 4.13 8.19
C PHE A 27 2.64 3.93 8.11
N GLY A 28 2.20 2.69 8.29
CA GLY A 28 0.79 2.35 8.37
C GLY A 28 0.55 1.21 9.33
N PHE A 29 -0.72 1.03 9.68
CA PHE A 29 -1.17 -0.06 10.56
C PHE A 29 -2.14 -0.96 9.81
N CYS A 30 -1.88 -2.27 9.85
CA CYS A 30 -2.79 -3.28 9.32
C CYS A 30 -3.61 -3.87 10.48
N ALA A 31 -4.88 -3.47 10.58
CA ALA A 31 -5.77 -3.97 11.63
C ALA A 31 -5.97 -5.49 11.57
N ALA A 32 -6.07 -6.06 10.36
CA ALA A 32 -6.25 -7.50 10.16
C ALA A 32 -5.07 -8.35 10.67
N GLN A 33 -3.85 -7.80 10.64
CA GLN A 33 -2.64 -8.48 11.10
C GLN A 33 -2.16 -7.99 12.48
N GLN A 34 -2.79 -6.95 13.04
CA GLN A 34 -2.36 -6.25 14.26
C GLN A 34 -0.89 -5.80 14.22
N THR A 35 -0.42 -5.37 13.04
CA THR A 35 0.98 -4.98 12.83
C THR A 35 1.09 -3.59 12.26
N THR A 36 2.06 -2.83 12.78
CA THR A 36 2.51 -1.58 12.17
C THR A 36 3.68 -1.90 11.23
N TYR A 37 3.72 -1.29 10.07
CA TYR A 37 4.73 -1.54 9.05
C TYR A 37 5.10 -0.26 8.28
N PHE A 38 6.26 -0.29 7.62
CA PHE A 38 6.76 0.82 6.81
C PHE A 38 6.87 0.36 5.36
N GLY A 39 6.15 1.02 4.47
CA GLY A 39 6.05 0.62 3.08
C GLY A 39 4.74 1.05 2.43
N TYR A 40 4.09 0.09 1.78
CA TYR A 40 2.94 0.33 0.91
C TYR A 40 1.73 -0.54 1.27
N LYS A 41 0.57 -0.16 0.76
CA LYS A 41 -0.60 -1.02 0.66
C LYS A 41 -0.75 -1.48 -0.77
N LEU A 42 -0.86 -2.80 -0.95
CA LEU A 42 -1.33 -3.41 -2.20
C LEU A 42 -2.84 -3.36 -2.25
N HIS A 43 -3.35 -2.77 -3.32
CA HIS A 43 -4.74 -2.84 -3.73
C HIS A 43 -4.81 -3.70 -4.99
N SER A 44 -5.74 -4.64 -5.04
CA SER A 44 -5.88 -5.56 -6.18
C SER A 44 -7.35 -5.78 -6.49
N ILE A 45 -7.67 -5.82 -7.77
CA ILE A 45 -8.98 -6.20 -8.27
C ILE A 45 -8.87 -7.64 -8.78
N CYS A 46 -9.78 -8.49 -8.32
CA CYS A 46 -9.77 -9.91 -8.64
C CYS A 46 -11.14 -10.33 -9.16
N SER A 47 -11.16 -11.30 -10.08
CA SER A 47 -12.37 -12.02 -10.44
C SER A 47 -12.92 -12.80 -9.23
N ILE A 48 -14.18 -13.24 -9.34
CA ILE A 48 -14.81 -14.10 -8.33
C ILE A 48 -14.04 -15.41 -8.16
N ASP A 49 -13.41 -15.92 -9.23
CA ASP A 49 -12.56 -17.10 -9.22
C ASP A 49 -11.15 -16.85 -8.64
N GLY A 50 -10.86 -15.62 -8.20
CA GLY A 50 -9.61 -15.24 -7.56
C GLY A 50 -8.48 -14.85 -8.52
N VAL A 51 -8.77 -14.60 -9.80
CA VAL A 51 -7.76 -14.14 -10.77
C VAL A 51 -7.56 -12.64 -10.64
N VAL A 52 -6.34 -12.20 -10.35
CA VAL A 52 -5.99 -10.76 -10.25
C VAL A 52 -6.02 -10.14 -11.65
N SER A 53 -6.90 -9.16 -11.87
CA SER A 53 -7.02 -8.43 -13.14
C SER A 53 -6.17 -7.15 -13.16
N SER A 54 -6.06 -6.46 -12.03
CA SER A 54 -5.28 -5.23 -11.88
C SER A 54 -4.81 -5.05 -10.45
N PHE A 55 -3.75 -4.28 -10.27
CA PHE A 55 -3.24 -3.93 -8.95
C PHE A 55 -2.67 -2.52 -8.94
N ASP A 56 -2.64 -1.93 -7.76
CA ASP A 56 -2.05 -0.62 -7.50
C ASP A 56 -1.42 -0.56 -6.11
N LEU A 57 -0.54 0.42 -5.91
CA LEU A 57 0.20 0.65 -4.69
C LEU A 57 -0.06 2.06 -4.16
N SER A 58 -0.33 2.15 -2.86
CA SER A 58 -0.40 3.44 -2.16
C SER A 58 0.50 3.43 -0.93
N PRO A 59 1.02 4.59 -0.49
CA PRO A 59 1.75 4.68 0.78
C PRO A 59 0.93 4.08 1.93
N ALA A 60 1.60 3.47 2.91
CA ALA A 60 0.90 2.74 3.98
C ALA A 60 -0.03 3.63 4.84
N SER A 61 0.18 4.94 4.85
CA SER A 61 -0.66 5.91 5.56
C SER A 61 -1.96 6.27 4.82
N VAL A 62 -2.05 5.99 3.52
CA VAL A 62 -3.26 6.28 2.72
C VAL A 62 -4.39 5.33 3.12
N THR A 63 -5.59 5.88 3.25
CA THR A 63 -6.80 5.13 3.62
C THR A 63 -7.46 4.48 2.42
N ASP A 64 -7.90 3.23 2.57
CA ASP A 64 -8.44 2.40 1.48
C ASP A 64 -9.74 2.99 0.90
N ILE A 65 -10.48 3.80 1.66
CA ILE A 65 -11.70 4.50 1.21
C ILE A 65 -11.40 5.45 0.03
N HIS A 66 -10.25 6.12 0.03
CA HIS A 66 -9.87 7.01 -1.07
C HIS A 66 -9.59 6.21 -2.34
N TYR A 67 -8.91 5.08 -2.23
CA TYR A 67 -8.66 4.19 -3.36
C TYR A 67 -9.96 3.69 -4.01
N LEU A 68 -11.01 3.41 -3.22
CA LEU A 68 -12.31 3.02 -3.76
C LEU A 68 -12.95 4.11 -4.64
N GLN A 69 -12.68 5.38 -4.36
CA GLN A 69 -13.16 6.49 -5.18
C GLN A 69 -12.42 6.55 -6.52
N ASP A 70 -11.12 6.27 -6.51
CA ASP A 70 -10.27 6.30 -7.71
C ASP A 70 -10.68 5.20 -8.71
N ILE A 71 -10.92 3.98 -8.21
CA ILE A 71 -11.30 2.84 -9.08
C ILE A 71 -12.74 2.93 -9.59
N ARG A 72 -13.58 3.81 -9.03
CA ARG A 72 -14.96 4.01 -9.49
C ARG A 72 -15.05 4.52 -10.94
N SER A 73 -13.98 5.07 -11.48
CA SER A 73 -13.94 5.49 -12.88
C SER A 73 -13.62 4.36 -13.85
N HIS A 74 -13.09 3.24 -13.33
CA HIS A 74 -12.69 2.07 -14.11
C HIS A 74 -13.81 1.01 -14.22
N TYR A 75 -14.97 1.23 -13.58
CA TYR A 75 -16.16 0.38 -13.55
C TYR A 75 -17.43 1.23 -13.58
#